data_AF-A0A8T4XYS7-F1
#
_entry.id   AF-A0A8T4XYS7-F1
#
_cell.length_a   1.000
_cell.length_b   1.000
_cell.length_c   1.000
_cell.angle_alpha   90.00
_cell.angle_beta   90.00
_cell.angle_gamma   90.00
#
_symmetry.space_group_name_H-M   'P 1'
#
loop_
_entity.id
_entity.type
_entity.pdbx_description
1 polymer ?
#
loop_
_entity_poly.entity_id
_entity_poly.type
_entity_poly.pdbx_seq_one_letter_code
_entity_poly.pdbx_strand_id
1 'polypeptide(L)'
;MLEKYIDPELVLRVRLNGTVTAQQLAPYRRSDLLLYGQERFFHLTIDDDGLKIETPQPHEALQRTTPLEELRRYFRSALEQALPEEMEIIEEAMKLGEKMLQEAGAW
;
A
#
# COMPACT_ATOMS: atom_id res chain seq x y z
N MET A 1 28.71 4.96 13.06
CA MET A 1 28.38 6.41 13.01
C MET A 1 28.48 7.09 14.39
N LEU A 2 28.11 6.43 15.51
CA LEU A 2 28.29 6.94 16.88
C LEU A 2 29.74 6.84 17.39
N GLU A 3 30.53 5.91 16.84
CA GLU A 3 31.90 5.62 17.27
C GLU A 3 32.85 6.82 17.24
N LYS A 4 32.63 7.73 16.28
CA LYS A 4 33.44 8.94 16.14
C LYS A 4 33.23 9.98 17.24
N TYR A 5 32.22 9.78 18.10
CA TYR A 5 31.88 10.69 19.20
C TYR A 5 32.09 10.06 20.57
N ILE A 6 32.68 8.85 20.65
CA ILE A 6 32.90 8.15 21.91
C ILE A 6 33.76 9.03 22.82
N ASP A 7 33.21 9.38 23.97
CA ASP A 7 33.84 10.20 24.99
C ASP A 7 33.13 9.94 26.33
N PRO A 8 33.81 9.36 27.33
CA PRO A 8 33.24 9.06 28.64
C PRO A 8 32.73 10.28 29.43
N GLU A 9 33.10 11.51 29.05
CA GLU A 9 32.63 12.74 29.69
C GLU A 9 31.45 13.39 28.93
N LEU A 10 31.07 12.84 27.78
CA LEU A 10 30.06 13.43 26.89
C LEU A 10 28.64 13.00 27.26
N VAL A 11 27.74 14.00 27.33
CA VAL A 11 26.29 13.79 27.30
C VAL A 11 25.81 13.82 25.86
N LEU A 12 25.40 12.67 25.32
CA LEU A 12 24.93 12.54 23.96
C LEU A 12 23.39 12.40 23.90
N ARG A 13 22.73 13.23 23.09
CA ARG A 13 21.31 13.07 22.74
C ARG A 13 21.18 12.72 21.27
N VAL A 14 20.53 11.60 20.98
CA VAL A 14 20.22 11.16 19.62
C VAL A 14 18.73 11.38 19.40
N ARG A 15 18.39 12.17 18.37
CA ARG A 15 17.00 12.37 17.94
C ARG A 15 16.76 11.63 16.64
N LEU A 16 15.77 10.75 16.63
CA LEU A 16 15.33 10.01 15.46
C LEU A 16 14.02 10.61 14.94
N ASN A 17 14.04 11.08 13.70
CA ASN A 17 12.89 11.70 13.06
C ASN A 17 12.67 11.10 11.67
N GLY A 18 11.41 11.05 11.25
CA GLY A 18 11.04 10.68 9.88
C GLY A 18 9.98 9.60 9.84
N THR A 19 9.74 9.06 8.65
CA THR A 19 8.80 7.97 8.43
C THR A 19 9.57 6.72 8.07
N VAL A 20 9.22 5.58 8.68
CA VAL A 20 9.87 4.29 8.45
C VAL A 20 8.83 3.21 8.21
N THR A 21 9.20 2.18 7.44
CA THR A 21 8.36 0.99 7.30
C THR A 21 8.40 0.12 8.56
N ALA A 22 7.40 -0.74 8.73
CA ALA A 22 7.41 -1.74 9.81
C ALA A 22 8.65 -2.66 9.75
N GLN A 23 9.11 -3.01 8.54
CA GLN A 23 10.30 -3.83 8.32
C GLN A 23 11.58 -3.12 8.76
N GLN A 24 11.68 -1.81 8.53
CA GLN A 24 12.82 -1.00 8.98
C GLN A 24 12.84 -0.83 10.50
N LEU A 25 11.67 -0.76 11.14
CA LEU A 25 11.55 -0.68 12.61
C LEU A 25 11.71 -2.04 13.30
N ALA A 26 11.46 -3.15 12.61
CA ALA A 26 11.53 -4.50 13.18
C ALA A 26 12.83 -4.82 13.95
N PRO A 27 14.04 -4.45 13.48
CA PRO A 27 15.28 -4.66 14.24
C PRO A 27 15.57 -3.57 15.28
N TYR A 28 14.84 -2.45 15.29
CA TYR A 28 15.10 -1.34 16.19
C TYR A 28 14.77 -1.71 17.64
N ARG A 29 15.75 -1.56 18.53
CA ARG A 29 15.59 -1.74 19.97
C ARG A 29 16.26 -0.57 20.68
N ARG A 30 15.46 0.28 21.33
CA ARG A 30 15.98 1.39 22.13
C ARG A 30 16.90 0.92 23.26
N SER A 31 16.59 -0.22 23.87
CA SER A 31 17.42 -0.88 24.89
C SER A 31 18.85 -1.13 24.39
N ASP A 32 18.98 -1.61 23.16
CA ASP A 32 20.27 -2.04 22.61
C ASP A 32 21.15 -0.84 22.31
N LEU A 33 20.55 0.28 21.88
CA LEU A 33 21.24 1.56 21.72
C LEU A 33 21.71 2.14 23.05
N LEU A 34 20.88 2.07 24.09
CA LEU A 34 21.24 2.52 25.42
C LEU A 34 22.36 1.66 26.02
N LEU A 35 22.26 0.33 25.86
CA LEU A 35 23.30 -0.61 26.28
C LEU A 35 24.62 -0.35 25.54
N TYR A 36 24.56 -0.10 24.23
CA TYR A 36 25.75 0.30 23.46
C TYR A 36 26.39 1.58 23.99
N GLY A 37 25.57 2.54 24.46
CA GLY A 37 26.05 3.79 25.02
C GLY A 37 26.64 3.68 26.43
N GLN A 38 26.35 2.59 27.16
CA GLN A 38 26.97 2.34 28.45
C GLN A 38 28.49 2.22 28.28
N GLU A 39 29.23 2.82 29.21
CA GLU A 39 30.70 2.85 29.23
C GLU A 39 31.36 3.61 28.05
N ARG A 40 30.60 4.11 27.08
CA ARG A 40 31.09 4.90 25.93
C ARG A 40 30.80 6.39 26.04
N PHE A 41 29.77 6.75 26.79
CA PHE A 41 29.34 8.12 27.03
C PHE A 41 29.03 8.30 28.52
N PHE A 42 29.18 9.52 29.03
CA PHE A 42 28.71 9.85 30.39
C PHE A 42 27.21 9.59 30.51
N HIS A 43 26.46 9.98 29.48
CA HIS A 43 25.03 9.78 29.40
C HIS A 43 24.56 9.73 27.94
N LEU A 44 23.70 8.78 27.60
CA LEU A 44 23.07 8.68 26.28
C LEU A 44 21.54 8.74 26.45
N THR A 45 20.90 9.68 25.76
CA THR A 45 19.43 9.74 25.64
C THR A 45 19.02 9.55 24.18
N ILE A 46 18.05 8.67 23.97
CA ILE A 46 17.38 8.47 22.66
C ILE A 46 16.00 9.14 22.70
N ASP A 47 15.74 10.00 21.72
CA ASP A 47 14.48 10.71 21.50
C ASP A 47 13.91 10.25 20.16
N ASP A 48 12.95 9.32 20.21
CA ASP A 48 12.31 8.66 19.07
C ASP A 48 10.83 9.08 18.88
N ASP A 49 10.37 10.12 19.60
CA ASP A 49 8.99 10.63 19.52
C ASP A 49 8.64 11.17 18.12
N GLY A 50 9.66 11.55 17.33
CA GLY A 50 9.51 12.04 15.95
C GLY A 50 9.44 10.94 14.89
N LEU A 51 9.53 9.67 15.28
CA LEU A 51 9.49 8.54 14.35
C LEU A 51 8.04 8.14 14.05
N LYS A 52 7.68 8.09 12.77
CA LYS A 52 6.35 7.67 12.30
C LYS A 52 6.47 6.35 11.56
N ILE A 53 5.52 5.45 11.80
CA ILE A 53 5.43 4.20 11.05
C ILE A 53 4.55 4.46 9.82
N GLU A 54 5.03 4.07 8.65
CA GLU A 54 4.22 4.01 7.44
C GLU A 54 3.05 3.06 7.69
N THR A 55 1.85 3.62 7.83
CA THR A 55 0.63 2.83 7.83
C THR A 55 0.32 2.44 6.39
N PRO A 56 0.04 1.17 6.09
CA PRO A 56 -0.46 0.80 4.77
C PRO A 56 -1.70 1.65 4.48
N GLN A 57 -1.68 2.35 3.34
CA GLN A 57 -2.88 3.04 2.89
C GLN A 57 -3.96 1.98 2.67
N PRO A 58 -5.19 2.19 3.15
CA PRO A 58 -6.29 1.33 2.76
C PRO A 58 -6.35 1.35 1.24
N HIS A 59 -6.21 0.18 0.62
CA HIS A 59 -6.39 0.06 -0.82
C HIS A 59 -7.77 0.65 -1.17
N GLU A 60 -7.82 1.46 -2.21
CA GLU A 60 -9.10 1.91 -2.74
C GLU A 60 -9.94 0.67 -3.04
N ALA A 61 -11.16 0.65 -2.49
CA ALA A 61 -12.09 -0.40 -2.85
C ALA A 61 -12.28 -0.32 -4.37
N LEU A 62 -12.16 -1.46 -5.05
CA LEU A 62 -12.54 -1.55 -6.46
C LEU A 62 -13.95 -0.96 -6.59
N GLN A 63 -14.15 -0.16 -7.64
CA GLN A 63 -15.47 0.35 -7.95
C GLN A 63 -16.43 -0.84 -8.01
N ARG A 64 -17.54 -0.73 -7.27
CA ARG A 64 -18.57 -1.76 -7.28
C ARG A 64 -19.27 -1.66 -8.62
N THR A 65 -18.85 -2.50 -9.56
CA THR A 65 -19.58 -2.71 -10.80
C THR A 65 -20.46 -3.94 -10.68
N THR A 66 -21.60 -3.91 -11.35
CA THR A 66 -22.49 -5.07 -11.39
C THR A 66 -22.12 -5.98 -12.56
N PRO A 67 -22.48 -7.28 -12.54
CA PRO A 67 -22.18 -8.18 -13.66
C PRO A 67 -22.71 -7.65 -15.00
N LEU A 68 -23.84 -6.93 -14.96
CA LEU A 68 -24.48 -6.34 -16.13
C LEU A 68 -23.68 -5.13 -16.65
N GLU A 69 -23.10 -4.32 -15.77
CA GLU A 69 -22.21 -3.22 -16.15
C GLU A 69 -20.91 -3.71 -16.79
N GLU A 70 -20.28 -4.75 -16.23
CA GLU A 70 -19.06 -5.33 -16.83
C GLU A 70 -19.34 -6.02 -18.17
N LEU A 71 -20.49 -6.70 -18.31
CA LEU A 71 -20.90 -7.28 -19.59
C LEU A 71 -21.04 -6.19 -20.66
N ARG A 72 -21.75 -5.09 -20.35
CA ARG A 72 -21.89 -3.95 -21.25
C ARG A 72 -20.56 -3.33 -21.62
N ARG A 73 -19.68 -3.18 -20.64
CA ARG A 73 -18.34 -2.62 -20.86
C ARG A 73 -17.53 -3.48 -21.82
N TYR A 74 -17.52 -4.80 -21.60
CA TYR A 74 -16.83 -5.75 -22.46
C TYR A 74 -17.34 -5.68 -23.91
N PHE A 75 -18.66 -5.78 -24.11
CA PHE A 75 -19.23 -5.78 -25.45
C PHE A 75 -19.10 -4.44 -26.17
N ARG A 76 -19.11 -3.32 -25.44
CA ARG A 76 -18.81 -2.00 -26.04
C ARG A 76 -17.40 -1.95 -26.60
N SER A 77 -16.41 -2.40 -25.82
CA SER A 77 -15.02 -2.47 -26.28
C SER A 77 -14.83 -3.46 -27.44
N ALA A 78 -15.62 -4.55 -27.47
CA ALA A 78 -15.61 -5.48 -28.58
C ALA A 78 -16.18 -4.86 -29.87
N LEU A 79 -17.30 -4.11 -29.77
CA LEU A 79 -17.91 -3.41 -30.91
C LEU A 79 -17.00 -2.30 -31.48
N GLU A 80 -16.25 -1.61 -30.63
CA GLU A 80 -15.26 -0.61 -31.07
C GLU A 80 -14.14 -1.21 -31.94
N GLN A 81 -13.85 -2.50 -31.78
CA GLN A 81 -12.77 -3.21 -32.48
C GLN A 81 -13.27 -4.15 -33.58
N ALA A 82 -14.60 -4.31 -33.71
CA ALA A 82 -15.22 -5.29 -34.59
C ALA A 82 -15.13 -4.90 -36.07
N LEU A 83 -14.97 -5.90 -36.94
CA LEU A 83 -15.20 -5.72 -38.37
C LEU A 83 -16.72 -5.53 -38.63
N PRO A 84 -17.12 -4.87 -39.72
CA PRO A 84 -18.54 -4.64 -40.04
C PRO A 84 -19.38 -5.92 -40.10
N GLU A 85 -18.76 -7.02 -40.52
CA GLU A 85 -19.35 -8.35 -40.64
C GLU A 85 -19.51 -9.08 -39.28
N GLU A 86 -18.82 -8.60 -38.24
CA GLU A 86 -18.87 -9.15 -36.87
C GLU A 86 -19.79 -8.34 -35.95
N MET A 87 -20.19 -7.12 -36.33
CA MET A 87 -20.98 -6.24 -35.47
C MET A 87 -22.33 -6.86 -35.09
N GLU A 88 -23.04 -7.46 -36.05
CA GLU A 88 -24.37 -8.03 -35.82
C GLU A 88 -24.35 -9.18 -34.81
N ILE A 89 -23.36 -10.09 -34.93
CA ILE A 89 -23.22 -11.22 -34.01
C ILE A 89 -22.79 -10.78 -32.61
N ILE A 90 -21.96 -9.73 -32.50
CA ILE A 90 -21.52 -9.18 -31.21
C ILE A 90 -22.69 -8.47 -30.51
N GLU A 91 -23.53 -7.73 -31.23
CA GLU A 91 -24.74 -7.12 -30.68
C GLU A 91 -25.75 -8.15 -30.19
N GLU A 92 -25.94 -9.24 -30.94
CA GLU A 92 -26.85 -10.32 -30.57
C GLU A 92 -26.36 -11.06 -29.32
N ALA A 93 -25.06 -11.35 -29.25
CA ALA A 93 -24.43 -11.95 -28.08
C ALA A 93 -24.58 -11.06 -26.83
N MET A 94 -24.41 -9.73 -26.98
CA MET A 94 -24.61 -8.78 -25.88
C MET A 94 -26.06 -8.81 -25.37
N LYS A 95 -27.06 -8.76 -26.26
CA LYS A 95 -28.49 -8.80 -25.90
C LYS A 95 -28.85 -10.11 -25.19
N LEU A 96 -28.34 -11.23 -25.69
CA LEU A 96 -28.57 -12.54 -25.08
C LEU A 96 -27.97 -12.60 -23.66
N GLY A 97 -26.72 -12.13 -23.51
CA GLY A 97 -26.03 -12.09 -22.22
C GLY A 97 -26.73 -11.19 -21.19
N GLU A 98 -27.19 -10.00 -21.60
CA GLU A 98 -27.98 -9.11 -20.74
C GLU A 98 -29.27 -9.79 -20.24
N LYS A 99 -30.00 -10.45 -21.15
CA LYS A 99 -31.23 -11.16 -20.79
C LYS A 99 -30.98 -12.28 -19.77
N MET A 100 -29.95 -13.09 -19.99
CA MET A 100 -29.58 -14.17 -19.06
C MET A 100 -29.18 -13.64 -17.68
N LEU A 101 -28.43 -12.54 -17.61
CA LEU A 101 -28.05 -11.91 -16.34
C LEU A 101 -29.25 -11.29 -15.62
N GLN A 102 -30.16 -10.66 -16.35
CA GLN A 102 -31.42 -10.13 -15.78
C GLN A 102 -32.29 -11.24 -15.20
N GLU A 103 -32.44 -12.37 -15.90
CA GLU A 103 -33.19 -13.53 -15.42
C GLU A 103 -32.57 -14.17 -14.17
N ALA A 104 -31.24 -14.13 -14.05
CA ALA A 104 -30.50 -14.61 -12.88
C ALA A 104 -30.51 -13.64 -11.69
N GLY A 105 -31.08 -12.43 -11.84
CA GLY A 105 -31.09 -11.40 -10.81
C GLY A 105 -29.74 -10.70 -10.57
N ALA A 106 -28.88 -10.70 -11.59
CA ALA A 106 -27.59 -10.00 -11.56
C ALA A 106 -27.78 -8.52 -11.97
N TRP A 107 -28.37 -7.73 -11.07
CA TRP A 107 -28.50 -6.27 -11.19
C TRP A 107 -27.25 -5.53 -10.71
#